data_AF-A0A1W9V709-F1
#
_entry.id   AF-A0A1W9V709-F1
#
_cell.length_a   1.000
_cell.length_b   1.000
_cell.length_c   1.000
_cell.angle_alpha   90.00
_cell.angle_beta   90.00
_cell.angle_gamma   90.00
#
_symmetry.space_group_name_H-M   'P 1'
#
loop_
_entity.id
_entity.type
_entity.pdbx_description
1 polymer ?
#
loop_
_entity_poly.entity_id
_entity_poly.type
_entity_poly.pdbx_seq_one_letter_code
_entity_poly.pdbx_strand_id
1 'polypeptide(L)'
;MADDREKRWSQKDRPEKKEKKTCFPVFVLIFMFLFNLIDEKKLKSVISRSPGYIQYLVMTLLGTFSHGPIYAWYPLMKNFHDKGISYGPISSFLYARGIKLAMMPALMTYFGIKYALVLTVYMLIFANIQGLLIDLLLREKKPSLS
;
A
#
# COMPACT_ATOMS: atom_id res chain seq x y z
N MET A 1 55.62 -17.21 28.89
CA MET A 1 55.27 -16.03 28.05
C MET A 1 54.64 -16.37 26.70
N ALA A 2 54.64 -17.62 26.21
CA ALA A 2 53.98 -18.01 24.95
C ALA A 2 52.51 -18.49 25.12
N ASP A 3 52.11 -18.95 26.31
CA ASP A 3 50.79 -19.55 26.58
C ASP A 3 49.62 -18.54 26.57
N ASP A 4 49.85 -17.31 27.04
CA ASP A 4 48.79 -16.28 27.14
C ASP A 4 48.35 -15.75 25.76
N ARG A 5 49.15 -15.97 24.72
CA ARG A 5 48.80 -15.51 23.37
C ARG A 5 47.79 -16.43 22.71
N GLU A 6 47.80 -17.72 23.01
CA GLU A 6 46.95 -18.72 22.35
C GLU A 6 45.49 -18.66 22.84
N LYS A 7 45.29 -18.40 24.13
CA LYS A 7 43.96 -18.12 24.73
C LYS A 7 43.29 -16.89 24.11
N ARG A 8 44.10 -15.96 23.58
CA ARG A 8 43.65 -14.73 22.91
C ARG A 8 43.14 -14.95 21.49
N TRP A 9 43.58 -16.02 20.82
CA TRP A 9 43.10 -16.38 19.48
C TRP A 9 41.84 -17.24 19.53
N SER A 10 41.66 -18.07 20.57
CA SER A 10 40.47 -18.94 20.72
C SER A 10 39.17 -18.18 21.05
N GLN A 11 39.24 -16.98 21.65
CA GLN A 11 38.05 -16.18 21.96
C GLN A 11 37.53 -15.33 20.79
N LYS A 12 38.30 -15.20 19.70
CA LYS A 12 37.99 -14.24 18.62
C LYS A 12 37.04 -14.78 17.55
N ASP A 13 36.81 -16.10 17.52
CA ASP A 13 36.16 -16.79 16.40
C ASP A 13 34.77 -17.37 16.72
N ARG A 14 34.05 -16.84 17.72
CA ARG A 14 32.60 -17.10 17.82
C ARG A 14 31.81 -15.99 17.13
N PRO A 15 31.36 -16.18 15.88
CA PRO A 15 30.34 -15.32 15.30
C PRO A 15 29.03 -15.59 16.04
N GLU A 16 28.75 -14.76 17.05
CA GLU A 16 27.41 -14.55 17.54
C GLU A 16 26.58 -14.05 16.34
N LYS A 17 25.78 -14.94 15.75
CA LYS A 17 24.72 -14.55 14.82
C LYS A 17 23.73 -13.68 15.60
N LYS A 18 24.03 -12.38 15.69
CA LYS A 18 23.03 -11.36 16.07
C LYS A 18 22.03 -11.30 14.93
N GLU A 19 20.99 -12.12 15.06
CA GLU A 19 19.79 -12.01 14.24
C GLU A 19 19.36 -10.54 14.27
N LYS A 20 19.38 -9.89 13.10
CA LYS A 20 18.91 -8.53 12.91
C LYS A 20 17.37 -8.51 13.06
N LYS A 21 16.87 -8.64 14.30
CA LYS A 21 15.43 -8.57 14.62
C LYS A 21 15.00 -7.20 15.16
N THR A 22 15.85 -6.18 15.06
CA THR A 22 15.54 -4.82 15.53
C THR A 22 14.79 -3.95 14.52
N CYS A 23 14.72 -4.34 13.24
CA CYS A 23 14.01 -3.54 12.22
C CYS A 23 12.49 -3.80 12.20
N PHE A 24 12.05 -4.99 12.64
CA PHE A 24 10.63 -5.35 12.69
C PHE A 24 9.79 -4.46 13.63
N PRO A 25 10.20 -4.18 14.88
CA PRO A 25 9.38 -3.35 15.78
C PRO A 25 9.28 -1.90 15.32
N VAL A 26 10.33 -1.35 14.71
CA VAL A 26 10.32 0.03 14.19
C VAL A 26 9.37 0.14 12.98
N PHE A 27 9.37 -0.86 12.09
CA PHE A 27 8.42 -0.91 10.98
C PHE A 27 6.97 -0.99 11.48
N VAL A 28 6.70 -1.81 12.49
CA VAL A 28 5.36 -1.93 13.12
C VAL A 28 4.91 -0.61 13.76
N LEU A 29 5.81 0.10 14.45
CA LEU A 29 5.51 1.41 15.06
C LEU A 29 5.26 2.51 14.03
N ILE A 30 6.06 2.57 12.97
CA ILE A 30 5.85 3.51 11.85
C ILE A 30 4.50 3.21 11.19
N PHE A 31 4.18 1.94 10.98
CA PHE A 31 2.89 1.53 10.43
C PHE A 31 1.73 1.97 11.32
N MET A 32 1.81 1.68 12.62
CA MET A 32 0.80 2.06 13.61
C MET A 32 0.64 3.59 13.71
N PHE A 33 1.73 4.34 13.57
CA PHE A 33 1.71 5.80 13.52
C PHE A 33 1.09 6.35 12.22
N LEU A 34 1.39 5.74 11.06
CA LEU A 34 0.76 6.10 9.78
C LEU A 34 -0.75 5.86 9.80
N PHE A 35 -1.22 4.75 10.39
CA PHE A 35 -2.66 4.48 10.55
C PHE A 35 -3.34 5.51 11.47
N ASN A 36 -2.64 5.99 12.49
CA ASN A 36 -3.17 7.02 13.40
C ASN A 36 -3.19 8.42 12.76
N LEU A 37 -2.32 8.69 11.78
CA LEU A 37 -2.26 9.98 11.07
C LEU A 37 -3.32 10.13 9.97
N ILE A 38 -3.86 9.02 9.45
CA ILE A 38 -4.96 9.06 8.51
C ILE A 38 -6.21 9.39 9.33
N ASP A 39 -6.52 10.68 9.45
CA ASP A 39 -7.81 11.16 9.93
C ASP A 39 -8.87 10.75 8.90
N GLU A 40 -9.30 9.50 9.00
CA GLU A 40 -10.19 8.86 8.05
C GLU A 40 -11.44 9.71 7.82
N LYS A 41 -11.88 10.45 8.85
CA LYS A 41 -13.06 11.32 8.81
C LYS A 41 -12.90 12.46 7.81
N LYS A 42 -11.74 13.12 7.76
CA LYS A 42 -11.47 14.22 6.81
C LYS A 42 -11.34 13.69 5.39
N LEU A 43 -10.60 12.59 5.21
CA LEU A 43 -10.43 11.96 3.91
C LEU A 43 -11.78 11.47 3.34
N LYS A 44 -12.64 10.88 4.19
CA LYS A 44 -14.03 10.48 3.86
C LYS A 44 -14.88 11.65 3.38
N SER A 45 -14.83 12.79 4.06
CA SER A 45 -15.66 13.96 3.70
C SER A 45 -15.22 14.62 2.40
N VAL A 46 -13.93 14.62 2.09
CA VAL A 46 -13.41 15.23 0.86
C VAL A 46 -13.73 14.36 -0.35
N ILE A 47 -13.56 13.05 -0.24
CA ILE A 47 -13.76 12.13 -1.38
C ILE A 47 -15.25 12.04 -1.76
N SER A 48 -16.14 11.89 -0.78
CA SER A 48 -17.58 11.78 -1.03
C SER A 48 -18.18 13.02 -1.73
N ARG A 49 -17.66 14.21 -1.44
CA ARG A 49 -18.10 15.48 -2.07
C ARG A 49 -17.44 15.75 -3.43
N SER A 50 -16.41 14.98 -3.78
CA SER A 50 -15.64 15.18 -5.01
C SER A 50 -16.37 14.57 -6.23
N PRO A 51 -16.17 15.14 -7.43
CA PRO A 51 -16.72 14.56 -8.65
C PRO A 51 -16.12 13.17 -8.93
N GLY A 52 -16.88 12.30 -9.62
CA GLY A 52 -16.53 10.88 -9.80
C GLY A 52 -15.11 10.64 -10.29
N TYR A 53 -14.62 11.38 -11.29
CA TYR A 53 -13.26 11.21 -11.80
C TYR A 53 -12.16 11.53 -10.76
N ILE A 54 -12.42 12.49 -9.85
CA ILE A 54 -11.51 12.78 -8.73
C ILE A 54 -11.55 11.63 -7.72
N GLN A 55 -12.71 11.02 -7.48
CA GLN A 55 -12.81 9.85 -6.61
C GLN A 55 -11.95 8.70 -7.13
N TYR A 56 -11.97 8.42 -8.43
CA TYR A 56 -11.11 7.42 -9.08
C TYR A 56 -9.62 7.70 -8.89
N LEU A 57 -9.19 8.95 -9.14
CA LEU A 57 -7.79 9.34 -9.00
C LEU A 57 -7.32 9.21 -7.55
N VAL A 58 -8.11 9.72 -6.60
CA VAL A 58 -7.78 9.69 -5.17
C VAL A 58 -7.78 8.25 -4.64
N MET A 59 -8.74 7.40 -5.03
CA MET A 59 -8.78 5.98 -4.66
C MET A 59 -7.60 5.20 -5.24
N THR A 60 -7.23 5.44 -6.49
CA THR A 60 -6.08 4.78 -7.11
C THR A 60 -4.78 5.13 -6.38
N LEU A 61 -4.59 6.40 -6.04
CA LEU A 61 -3.43 6.84 -5.25
C LEU A 61 -3.45 6.25 -3.84
N LEU A 62 -4.59 6.31 -3.16
CA LEU A 62 -4.77 5.70 -1.85
C LEU A 62 -4.47 4.20 -1.89
N GLY A 63 -4.92 3.48 -2.91
CA GLY A 63 -4.68 2.05 -3.08
C GLY A 63 -3.20 1.74 -3.24
N THR A 64 -2.50 2.54 -4.05
CA THR A 64 -1.05 2.41 -4.29
C THR A 64 -0.24 2.63 -3.00
N PHE A 65 -0.63 3.60 -2.17
CA PHE A 65 0.02 3.84 -0.88
C PHE A 65 -0.48 2.93 0.25
N SER A 66 -1.64 2.29 0.07
CA SER A 66 -2.28 1.45 1.07
C SER A 66 -1.55 0.11 1.21
N HIS A 67 -0.65 0.06 2.18
CA HIS A 67 0.03 -1.16 2.57
C HIS A 67 -0.71 -1.84 3.73
N GLY A 68 -0.45 -3.13 3.95
CA GLY A 68 -0.90 -3.85 5.14
C GLY A 68 -1.88 -4.98 4.85
N PRO A 69 -2.56 -5.50 5.88
CA PRO A 69 -3.55 -6.56 5.69
C PRO A 69 -4.80 -6.04 4.97
N ILE A 70 -5.27 -6.75 3.94
CA ILE A 70 -6.44 -6.34 3.15
C ILE A 70 -7.72 -6.18 4.02
N TYR A 71 -7.85 -6.98 5.08
CA TYR A 71 -9.03 -6.95 5.94
C TYR A 71 -9.22 -5.64 6.71
N ALA A 72 -8.14 -4.90 6.98
CA ALA A 72 -8.22 -3.60 7.64
C ALA A 72 -8.87 -2.53 6.74
N TRP A 73 -8.84 -2.74 5.43
CA TRP A 73 -9.34 -1.77 4.45
C TRP A 73 -10.79 -2.00 4.05
N TYR A 74 -11.32 -3.22 4.19
CA TYR A 74 -12.74 -3.50 3.95
C TYR A 74 -13.70 -2.61 4.77
N PRO A 75 -13.54 -2.42 6.10
CA PRO A 75 -14.43 -1.53 6.84
C PRO A 75 -14.30 -0.09 6.36
N LEU A 76 -13.11 0.37 5.96
CA LEU A 76 -12.93 1.71 5.40
C LEU A 76 -13.68 1.87 4.07
N MET A 77 -13.54 0.90 3.17
CA MET A 77 -14.22 0.90 1.86
C MET A 77 -15.74 0.81 2.00
N LYS A 78 -16.24 0.00 2.94
CA LYS A 78 -17.67 -0.04 3.26
C LYS A 78 -18.20 1.33 3.70
N ASN A 79 -17.47 2.01 4.59
CA ASN A 79 -17.83 3.36 5.01
C ASN A 79 -17.79 4.40 3.87
N PHE A 80 -16.89 4.23 2.89
CA PHE A 80 -16.88 5.06 1.69
C PHE A 80 -18.12 4.82 0.82
N HIS A 81 -18.49 3.55 0.64
CA HIS A 81 -19.69 3.16 -0.08
C HIS A 81 -20.96 3.73 0.57
N ASP A 82 -21.10 3.55 1.90
CA ASP A 82 -22.24 4.03 2.67
C ASP A 82 -22.40 5.57 2.60
N LYS A 83 -21.33 6.31 2.28
CA LYS A 83 -21.32 7.77 2.10
C LYS A 83 -21.51 8.24 0.66
N GLY A 84 -21.76 7.32 -0.26
CA GLY A 84 -22.14 7.67 -1.62
C GLY A 84 -21.05 7.47 -2.68
N ILE A 85 -19.95 6.82 -2.35
CA ILE A 85 -18.91 6.46 -3.33
C ILE A 85 -19.31 5.15 -3.99
N SER A 86 -19.34 5.10 -5.33
CA SER A 86 -19.73 3.87 -6.03
C SER A 86 -18.68 2.76 -5.91
N TYR A 87 -19.06 1.53 -6.28
CA TYR A 87 -18.14 0.40 -6.28
C TYR A 87 -16.97 0.55 -7.28
N GLY A 88 -17.10 1.38 -8.32
CA GLY A 88 -16.04 1.59 -9.31
C GLY A 88 -14.74 2.18 -8.75
N PRO A 89 -14.75 3.36 -8.09
CA PRO A 89 -13.58 3.91 -7.40
C PRO A 89 -13.01 2.97 -6.33
N ILE A 90 -13.88 2.29 -5.56
CA ILE A 90 -13.47 1.33 -4.52
C ILE A 90 -12.71 0.15 -5.15
N SER A 91 -13.17 -0.33 -6.30
CA SER A 91 -12.50 -1.40 -7.02
C SER A 91 -11.17 -0.94 -7.59
N SER A 92 -11.09 0.29 -8.10
CA SER A 92 -9.82 0.90 -8.55
C SER A 92 -8.80 0.96 -7.42
N PHE A 93 -9.23 1.31 -6.20
CA PHE A 93 -8.39 1.25 -5.00
C PHE A 93 -7.86 -0.16 -4.74
N LEU A 94 -8.73 -1.18 -4.80
CA LEU A 94 -8.36 -2.57 -4.55
C LEU A 94 -7.37 -3.09 -5.59
N TYR A 95 -7.54 -2.75 -6.87
CA TYR A 95 -6.61 -3.12 -7.94
C TYR A 95 -5.28 -2.36 -7.85
N ALA A 96 -5.31 -1.05 -7.58
CA ALA A 96 -4.10 -0.24 -7.44
C ALA A 96 -3.23 -0.70 -6.27
N ARG A 97 -3.83 -1.29 -5.22
CA ARG A 97 -3.11 -1.95 -4.12
C ARG A 97 -2.22 -3.11 -4.57
N GLY A 98 -2.49 -3.71 -5.72
CA GLY A 98 -1.65 -4.74 -6.34
C GLY A 98 -0.27 -4.22 -6.75
N ILE A 99 -0.11 -2.90 -6.88
CA ILE A 99 1.16 -2.24 -7.17
C ILE A 99 2.03 -2.30 -5.91
N LYS A 100 2.78 -3.40 -5.78
CA LYS A 100 3.71 -3.61 -4.66
C LYS A 100 4.90 -2.64 -4.79
N LEU A 101 4.74 -1.41 -4.27
CA LEU A 101 5.82 -0.42 -4.22
C LEU A 101 7.10 -0.99 -3.57
N ALA A 102 6.93 -1.87 -2.57
CA ALA A 102 8.04 -2.55 -1.92
C ALA A 102 8.85 -3.48 -2.85
N MET A 103 8.24 -4.02 -3.93
CA MET A 103 8.97 -4.81 -4.94
C MET A 103 9.52 -3.97 -6.08
N MET A 104 9.20 -2.68 -6.14
CA MET A 104 9.67 -1.79 -7.18
C MET A 104 11.20 -1.69 -7.25
N PRO A 105 11.97 -1.66 -6.13
CA PRO A 105 13.43 -1.71 -6.18
C PRO A 105 13.97 -2.97 -6.86
N ALA A 106 13.38 -4.14 -6.57
CA ALA A 106 13.77 -5.40 -7.19
C ALA A 106 13.46 -5.42 -8.71
N LEU A 107 12.35 -4.81 -9.11
CA LEU A 107 11.99 -4.66 -10.52
C LEU A 107 12.97 -3.73 -11.26
N MET A 108 13.34 -2.61 -10.62
CA MET A 108 14.28 -1.65 -11.16
C MET A 108 15.68 -2.24 -11.33
N THR A 109 16.15 -3.09 -10.40
CA THR A 109 17.47 -3.73 -10.51
C THR A 109 17.52 -4.80 -11.60
N TYR A 110 16.44 -5.57 -11.79
CA TYR A 110 16.41 -6.64 -12.80
C TYR A 110 16.11 -6.15 -14.22
N PHE A 111 15.13 -5.25 -14.38
CA PHE A 111 14.60 -4.85 -15.69
C PHE A 111 14.90 -3.39 -16.06
N GLY A 112 15.50 -2.64 -15.14
CA GLY A 112 15.78 -1.22 -15.30
C GLY A 112 14.59 -0.31 -14.95
N ILE A 113 14.91 0.96 -14.71
CA ILE A 113 13.95 1.98 -14.26
C ILE A 113 12.86 2.24 -15.32
N LYS A 114 13.23 2.23 -16.61
CA LYS A 114 12.29 2.48 -17.71
C LYS A 114 11.14 1.46 -17.70
N TYR A 115 11.45 0.18 -17.54
CA TYR A 115 10.45 -0.88 -17.49
C TYR A 115 9.54 -0.72 -16.26
N ALA A 116 10.12 -0.49 -15.09
CA ALA A 116 9.36 -0.33 -13.86
C ALA A 116 8.36 0.84 -13.91
N LEU A 117 8.77 1.97 -14.51
CA LEU A 117 7.94 3.15 -14.66
C LEU A 117 6.78 2.88 -15.64
N VAL A 118 7.07 2.31 -16.81
CA VAL A 118 6.04 1.95 -17.79
C VAL A 118 5.03 0.97 -17.19
N LEU A 119 5.49 -0.08 -16.51
CA LEU A 119 4.61 -1.07 -15.88
C LEU A 119 3.71 -0.42 -14.82
N THR A 120 4.25 0.48 -14.01
CA THR A 120 3.47 1.18 -12.97
C THR A 120 2.39 2.06 -13.58
N VAL A 121 2.71 2.81 -14.64
CA VAL A 121 1.73 3.63 -15.36
C VAL A 121 0.64 2.75 -15.97
N TYR A 122 1.01 1.64 -16.59
CA TYR A 122 0.05 0.65 -17.12
C TYR A 122 -0.88 0.14 -16.02
N MET A 123 -0.34 -0.27 -14.86
CA MET A 123 -1.15 -0.73 -13.74
C MET A 123 -2.12 0.33 -13.23
N LEU A 124 -1.71 1.60 -13.15
CA LEU A 124 -2.61 2.70 -12.79
C LEU A 124 -3.76 2.84 -13.78
N ILE A 125 -3.47 2.83 -15.08
CA ILE A 125 -4.48 2.96 -16.13
C ILE A 125 -5.46 1.78 -16.07
N PHE A 126 -4.94 0.55 -16.00
CA PHE A 126 -5.76 -0.65 -15.94
C PHE A 126 -6.61 -0.73 -14.67
N ALA A 127 -6.11 -0.27 -13.52
CA ALA A 127 -6.90 -0.21 -12.29
C ALA A 127 -8.15 0.68 -12.45
N ASN A 128 -8.00 1.83 -13.12
CA ASN A 128 -9.13 2.73 -13.39
C ASN A 128 -10.10 2.14 -14.41
N ILE A 129 -9.59 1.48 -15.47
CA ILE A 129 -10.43 0.77 -16.45
C ILE A 129 -11.24 -0.33 -15.79
N GLN A 130 -10.62 -1.14 -14.92
CA GLN A 130 -11.31 -2.20 -14.18
C GLN A 130 -12.37 -1.64 -13.25
N GLY A 131 -12.10 -0.52 -12.57
CA GLY A 131 -13.11 0.16 -11.76
C GLY A 131 -14.30 0.64 -12.58
N LEU A 132 -14.06 1.26 -13.74
CA LEU A 132 -15.12 1.67 -14.66
C LEU A 132 -15.93 0.48 -15.18
N LEU A 133 -15.26 -0.64 -15.48
CA LEU A 133 -15.90 -1.87 -15.91
C LEU A 133 -16.82 -2.43 -14.80
N ILE A 134 -16.39 -2.36 -13.55
CA ILE A 134 -17.20 -2.78 -12.40
C ILE A 134 -18.39 -1.84 -12.21
N ASP A 135 -18.19 -0.53 -12.31
CA ASP A 135 -19.28 0.45 -12.25
C ASP A 135 -20.35 0.17 -13.33
N LEU A 136 -19.88 -0.20 -14.54
CA LEU A 136 -20.74 -0.57 -15.66
C LEU A 136 -21.46 -1.91 -15.44
N LEU A 137 -20.74 -2.92 -14.93
CA LEU A 137 -21.28 -4.26 -14.72
C LEU A 137 -22.29 -4.30 -13.58
N LEU A 138 -21.99 -3.62 -12.47
CA LEU A 138 -22.88 -3.52 -11.32
C LEU A 138 -24.03 -2.54 -11.59
N ARG A 139 -23.95 -1.76 -12.67
CA ARG A 139 -25.00 -0.82 -13.13
C ARG A 139 -25.52 0.04 -11.99
N GLU A 140 -24.62 0.39 -11.06
CA GLU A 140 -24.96 1.10 -9.86
C GLU A 140 -25.36 2.53 -10.21
N LYS A 141 -26.63 2.85 -9.93
CA LYS A 141 -27.09 4.23 -9.93
C LYS A 141 -26.42 4.89 -8.74
N LYS A 142 -25.50 5.83 -9.00
CA LYS A 142 -24.77 6.60 -7.97
C LYS A 142 -25.70 6.85 -6.78
N PRO A 143 -25.38 6.38 -5.56
CA PRO A 143 -26.17 6.70 -4.38
C PRO A 143 -26.37 8.21 -4.32
N SER A 144 -27.62 8.61 -4.52
CA SER A 144 -28.01 10.02 -4.60
C SER A 144 -27.68 10.67 -3.26
N LEU A 145 -26.85 11.70 -3.29
CA LEU A 145 -26.63 12.61 -2.17
C LEU A 145 -27.98 13.22 -1.80
N SER A 146 -28.64 12.66 -0.79
CA SER A 146 -29.79 13.25 -0.08
C SER A 146 -29.29 14.02 1.13
#